data_AF-A0A3D5H5A9-F1
#
_entry.id   AF-A0A3D5H5A9-F1
#
_cell.length_a   1.000
_cell.length_b   1.000
_cell.length_c   1.000
_cell.angle_alpha   90.00
_cell.angle_beta   90.00
_cell.angle_gamma   90.00
#
_symmetry.space_group_name_H-M   'P 1'
#
loop_
_entity.id
_entity.type
_entity.pdbx_description
1 polymer ?
#
loop_
_entity_poly.entity_id
_entity_poly.type
_entity_poly.pdbx_seq_one_letter_code
_entity_poly.pdbx_strand_id
1 'polypeptide(L)'
;MSDQNPEFERVRYNVLFEALSDAAFHAVKGKLKERRYRPNEIIIEEGTDGEELLLIVSGRVKISKTMRDGTEYLLALLHDGDFVGELDLIDGRTRSARVTALDDTIILSLHKSHFELLLHSSQPFAIRLLTVLSVRLRALIHHFASETERKALEARIELSKREHLIEATKKLNSTLDLEMLLQIILDIALDMVHGDRGTVYLFDERKGEFWAKVAKGLEGNERVKIHLGMGQGIAGYVGATGDTINIPDAYLDPRFSPDVDKSTGYRTKSILCMPMRNNDGKIIG
;
A
#
# COMPACT_ATOMS: atom_id res chain seq x y z
N MET A 1 0.34 60.85 -26.72
CA MET A 1 0.73 61.36 -25.39
C MET A 1 0.97 60.15 -24.50
N SER A 2 2.23 59.98 -24.05
CA SER A 2 2.70 59.07 -22.99
C SER A 2 2.31 57.58 -23.08
N ASP A 3 2.82 56.86 -24.09
CA ASP A 3 2.66 55.40 -24.22
C ASP A 3 3.96 54.62 -23.84
N GLN A 4 4.60 55.07 -22.76
CA GLN A 4 5.73 54.36 -22.15
C GLN A 4 5.26 53.68 -20.86
N ASN A 5 4.27 52.79 -20.96
CA ASN A 5 4.00 51.87 -19.86
C ASN A 5 5.15 50.83 -19.83
N PRO A 6 6.00 50.83 -18.78
CA PRO A 6 7.19 49.97 -18.71
C PRO A 6 6.85 48.48 -18.79
N GLU A 7 5.64 48.08 -18.39
CA GLU A 7 5.20 46.68 -18.45
C GLU A 7 5.09 46.17 -19.91
N PHE A 8 4.75 47.04 -20.87
CA PHE A 8 4.67 46.66 -22.28
C PHE A 8 6.05 46.43 -22.90
N GLU A 9 7.08 47.15 -22.43
CA GLU A 9 8.47 46.89 -22.84
C GLU A 9 8.99 45.59 -22.24
N ARG A 10 8.56 45.23 -21.03
CA ARG A 10 8.94 43.97 -20.38
C ARG A 10 8.48 42.73 -21.15
N VAL A 11 7.42 42.82 -21.95
CA VAL A 11 6.98 41.73 -22.84
C VAL A 11 8.07 41.27 -23.80
N ARG A 12 9.00 42.15 -24.18
CA ARG A 12 10.10 41.78 -25.08
C ARG A 12 11.03 40.72 -24.49
N TYR A 13 11.06 40.59 -23.16
CA TYR A 13 11.79 39.54 -22.44
C TYR A 13 10.96 38.27 -22.22
N ASN A 14 9.70 38.24 -22.66
CA ASN A 14 8.90 37.03 -22.64
C ASN A 14 9.49 36.02 -23.63
N VAL A 15 9.55 34.77 -23.19
CA VAL A 15 10.14 33.65 -23.94
C VAL A 15 9.54 33.50 -25.34
N LEU A 16 8.30 33.93 -25.57
CA LEU A 16 7.65 33.85 -26.88
C LEU A 16 7.94 35.08 -27.77
N PHE A 17 8.11 36.26 -27.17
CA PHE A 17 8.20 37.55 -27.87
C PHE A 17 9.64 37.97 -28.16
N GLU A 18 10.65 37.40 -27.49
CA GLU A 18 12.06 37.69 -27.80
C GLU A 18 12.48 37.30 -29.24
N ALA A 19 11.71 36.41 -29.89
CA ALA A 19 11.94 35.98 -31.27
C ALA A 19 11.33 36.93 -32.32
N LEU A 20 10.53 37.93 -31.89
CA LEU A 20 9.90 38.87 -32.81
C LEU A 20 10.89 39.94 -33.27
N SER A 21 10.81 40.31 -34.54
CA SER A 21 11.46 41.52 -35.04
C SER A 21 10.81 42.76 -34.41
N ASP A 22 11.54 43.87 -34.36
CA ASP A 22 11.05 45.12 -33.78
C ASP A 22 9.75 45.60 -34.44
N ALA A 23 9.64 45.43 -35.76
CA ALA A 23 8.42 45.76 -36.50
C ALA A 23 7.23 44.87 -36.10
N ALA A 24 7.44 43.55 -35.97
CA ALA A 24 6.40 42.61 -35.55
C ALA A 24 5.97 42.86 -34.09
N PHE A 25 6.93 43.16 -33.22
CA PHE A 25 6.67 43.53 -31.83
C PHE A 25 5.82 44.80 -31.74
N HIS A 26 6.20 45.86 -32.45
CA HIS A 26 5.43 47.12 -32.46
C HIS A 26 4.01 46.93 -33.02
N ALA A 27 3.83 46.06 -34.01
CA ALA A 27 2.51 45.76 -34.58
C ALA A 27 1.56 45.10 -33.56
N VAL A 28 2.09 44.33 -32.61
CA VAL A 28 1.30 43.60 -31.61
C VAL A 28 1.24 44.32 -30.26
N LYS A 29 2.24 45.15 -29.93
CA LYS A 29 2.29 45.90 -28.67
C LYS A 29 0.99 46.66 -28.38
N GLY A 30 0.46 47.39 -29.38
CA GLY A 30 -0.80 48.15 -29.26
C GLY A 30 -2.07 47.28 -29.22
N LYS A 31 -1.94 45.96 -29.37
CA LYS A 31 -3.03 44.97 -29.22
C LYS A 31 -3.00 44.29 -27.86
N LEU A 32 -1.93 44.54 -27.10
CA LEU A 32 -1.70 44.28 -25.69
C LEU A 32 -2.87 44.76 -24.80
N LYS A 33 -3.49 43.91 -23.96
CA LYS A 33 -4.37 44.40 -22.88
C LYS A 33 -3.82 44.00 -21.51
N GLU A 34 -3.55 44.99 -20.67
CA GLU A 34 -3.06 44.77 -19.30
C GLU A 34 -4.20 44.33 -18.38
N ARG A 35 -3.92 43.32 -17.54
CA ARG A 35 -4.76 42.89 -16.43
C ARG A 35 -3.90 42.68 -15.19
N ARG A 36 -4.46 43.02 -14.03
CA ARG A 36 -3.81 42.89 -12.72
C ARG A 36 -4.63 41.96 -11.85
N TYR A 37 -3.94 41.09 -11.14
CA TYR A 37 -4.53 40.09 -10.27
C TYR A 37 -3.86 40.13 -8.90
N ARG A 38 -4.65 39.97 -7.85
CA ARG A 38 -4.20 39.83 -6.47
C ARG A 38 -3.91 38.35 -6.15
N PRO A 39 -3.15 38.06 -5.07
CA PRO A 39 -2.92 36.69 -4.62
C PRO A 39 -4.22 35.90 -4.47
N ASN A 40 -4.22 34.66 -4.93
CA ASN A 40 -5.34 33.71 -4.97
C ASN A 40 -6.47 34.03 -5.97
N GLU A 41 -6.38 35.10 -6.76
CA GLU A 41 -7.36 35.33 -7.82
C GLU A 41 -7.16 34.33 -8.98
N ILE A 42 -8.28 33.84 -9.51
CA ILE A 42 -8.29 32.92 -10.64
C ILE A 42 -8.16 33.73 -11.94
N ILE A 43 -7.12 33.42 -12.70
CA ILE A 43 -6.82 34.05 -13.99
C ILE A 43 -7.49 33.27 -15.13
N ILE A 44 -7.42 31.93 -15.07
CA ILE A 44 -8.06 31.01 -16.01
C ILE A 44 -8.81 29.96 -15.20
N GLU A 45 -10.06 29.71 -15.59
CA GLU A 45 -10.89 28.64 -15.04
C GLU A 45 -10.84 27.41 -15.95
N GLU A 46 -10.63 26.22 -15.36
CA GLU A 46 -10.56 24.96 -16.13
C GLU A 46 -11.90 24.66 -16.80
N GLY A 47 -11.87 24.12 -18.02
CA GLY A 47 -13.04 23.68 -18.76
C GLY A 47 -13.85 24.82 -19.42
N THR A 48 -13.43 26.07 -19.26
CA THR A 48 -14.02 27.22 -19.96
C THR A 48 -13.46 27.40 -21.36
N ASP A 49 -14.18 28.10 -22.23
CA ASP A 49 -13.64 28.51 -23.53
C ASP A 49 -12.63 29.65 -23.34
N GLY A 50 -11.56 29.65 -24.13
CA GLY A 50 -10.55 30.68 -24.09
C GLY A 50 -10.26 31.27 -25.46
N GLU A 51 -10.07 32.59 -25.49
CA GLU A 51 -9.86 33.40 -26.70
C GLU A 51 -8.61 34.28 -26.59
N GLU A 52 -7.80 34.07 -25.56
CA GLU A 52 -6.64 34.92 -25.27
C GLU A 52 -5.45 34.09 -24.78
N LEU A 53 -4.27 34.42 -25.30
CA LEU A 53 -2.98 34.03 -24.78
C LEU A 53 -2.59 35.02 -23.70
N LEU A 54 -2.10 34.54 -22.56
CA LEU A 54 -1.75 35.37 -21.42
C LEU A 54 -0.23 35.35 -21.19
N LEU A 55 0.39 36.53 -21.22
CA LEU A 55 1.81 36.73 -21.00
C LEU A 55 2.03 37.24 -19.58
N ILE A 56 2.84 36.55 -18.79
CA ILE A 56 3.14 36.93 -17.41
C ILE A 56 4.28 37.94 -17.45
N VAL A 57 3.97 39.18 -17.08
CA VAL A 57 4.94 40.29 -17.09
C VAL A 57 5.63 40.42 -15.73
N SER A 58 4.88 40.19 -14.67
CA SER A 58 5.35 40.27 -13.28
C SER A 58 4.51 39.35 -12.40
N GLY A 59 5.12 38.78 -11.38
CA GLY A 59 4.47 37.89 -10.43
C GLY A 59 4.60 36.42 -10.81
N ARG A 60 3.94 35.57 -10.03
CA ARG A 60 3.96 34.12 -10.14
C ARG A 60 2.56 33.55 -10.16
N VAL A 61 2.37 32.53 -10.97
CA VAL A 61 1.10 31.82 -11.07
C VAL A 61 1.30 30.32 -10.87
N LYS A 62 0.31 29.66 -10.28
CA LYS A 62 0.23 28.20 -10.27
C LYS A 62 -0.71 27.72 -11.36
N ILE A 63 -0.31 26.65 -12.04
CA ILE A 63 -1.19 25.86 -12.92
C ILE A 63 -1.61 24.62 -12.14
N SER A 64 -2.90 24.40 -11.99
CA SER A 64 -3.44 23.26 -11.26
C SER A 64 -4.61 22.60 -11.98
N LYS A 65 -4.79 21.30 -11.76
CA LYS A 65 -5.93 20.54 -12.23
C LYS A 65 -6.76 20.04 -11.07
N THR A 66 -8.07 20.12 -11.17
CA THR A 66 -8.96 19.56 -10.15
C THR A 66 -9.17 18.07 -10.40
N MET A 67 -8.83 17.24 -9.43
CA MET A 67 -9.00 15.79 -9.50
C MET A 67 -10.44 15.38 -9.16
N ARG A 68 -10.81 14.12 -9.44
CA ARG A 68 -12.18 13.61 -9.23
C ARG A 68 -12.62 13.62 -7.76
N ASP A 69 -11.67 13.55 -6.85
CA ASP A 69 -11.86 13.61 -5.40
C ASP A 69 -11.93 15.05 -4.86
N GLY A 70 -11.82 16.05 -5.74
CA GLY A 70 -11.78 17.47 -5.39
C GLY A 70 -10.40 18.00 -5.01
N THR A 71 -9.36 17.15 -5.00
CA THR A 71 -7.99 17.57 -4.70
C THR A 71 -7.41 18.41 -5.84
N GLU A 72 -6.76 19.53 -5.54
CA GLU A 72 -5.99 20.30 -6.52
C GLU A 72 -4.60 19.68 -6.72
N TYR A 73 -4.30 19.26 -7.94
CA TYR A 73 -2.98 18.77 -8.33
C TYR A 73 -2.18 19.87 -9.02
N LEU A 74 -1.03 20.24 -8.45
CA LEU A 74 -0.13 21.24 -9.02
C LEU A 74 0.58 20.67 -10.26
N LEU A 75 0.37 21.29 -11.42
CA LEU A 75 1.02 20.91 -12.68
C LEU A 75 2.33 21.67 -12.90
N ALA A 76 2.34 22.97 -12.61
CA ALA A 76 3.51 23.82 -12.79
C ALA A 76 3.39 25.12 -11.99
N LEU A 77 4.55 25.75 -11.77
CA LEU A 77 4.67 27.12 -11.32
C LEU A 77 5.34 27.92 -12.43
N LEU A 78 4.76 29.07 -12.79
CA LEU A 78 5.29 29.95 -13.82
C LEU A 78 5.60 31.32 -13.23
N HIS A 79 6.56 32.01 -13.82
CA HIS A 79 7.07 33.29 -13.37
C HIS A 79 7.03 34.34 -14.49
N ASP A 80 7.54 35.53 -14.21
CA ASP A 80 7.68 36.58 -15.21
C ASP A 80 8.50 36.11 -16.41
N GLY A 81 8.02 36.45 -17.61
CA GLY A 81 8.58 35.98 -18.88
C GLY A 81 7.95 34.70 -19.43
N ASP A 82 7.11 34.00 -18.65
CA ASP A 82 6.33 32.86 -19.13
C ASP A 82 5.00 33.27 -19.78
N PHE A 83 4.33 32.31 -20.40
CA PHE A 83 2.99 32.45 -20.95
C PHE A 83 2.12 31.21 -20.70
N VAL A 84 0.80 31.41 -20.73
CA VAL A 84 -0.23 30.37 -20.59
C VAL A 84 -1.41 30.62 -21.51
N GLY A 85 -2.22 29.59 -21.71
CA GLY A 85 -3.45 29.68 -22.48
C GLY A 85 -3.22 29.60 -23.98
N GLU A 86 -2.16 28.91 -24.38
CA GLU A 86 -1.80 28.65 -25.77
C GLU A 86 -2.53 27.43 -26.34
N LEU A 87 -2.85 26.45 -25.50
CA LEU A 87 -3.32 25.13 -25.95
C LEU A 87 -4.69 25.23 -26.62
N ASP A 88 -5.65 25.88 -25.97
CA ASP A 88 -7.00 26.12 -26.47
C ASP A 88 -7.02 26.92 -27.77
N LEU A 89 -6.08 27.87 -27.92
CA LEU A 89 -5.95 28.63 -29.16
C LEU A 89 -5.42 27.79 -30.32
N ILE A 90 -4.61 26.77 -30.05
CA ILE A 90 -3.98 25.93 -31.06
C ILE A 90 -4.90 24.77 -31.47
N ASP A 91 -5.53 24.09 -30.52
CA ASP A 91 -6.30 22.87 -30.78
C ASP A 91 -7.83 23.07 -30.75
N GLY A 92 -8.30 24.26 -30.35
CA GLY A 92 -9.71 24.61 -30.30
C GLY A 92 -10.50 23.94 -29.17
N ARG A 93 -9.82 23.36 -28.18
CA ARG A 93 -10.46 22.77 -26.99
C ARG A 93 -10.64 23.81 -25.89
N THR A 94 -11.33 23.42 -24.82
CA THR A 94 -11.47 24.25 -23.62
C THR A 94 -10.17 24.36 -22.83
N ARG A 95 -10.08 25.35 -21.95
CA ARG A 95 -8.96 25.56 -21.01
C ARG A 95 -8.66 24.27 -20.25
N SER A 96 -7.43 23.78 -20.38
CA SER A 96 -7.04 22.44 -19.91
C SER A 96 -6.75 22.34 -18.40
N ALA A 97 -6.52 23.48 -17.76
CA ALA A 97 -6.17 23.60 -16.34
C ALA A 97 -6.53 25.00 -15.81
N ARG A 98 -6.63 25.11 -14.48
CA ARG A 98 -6.81 26.38 -13.77
C ARG A 98 -5.48 27.11 -13.62
N VAL A 99 -5.50 28.43 -13.75
CA VAL A 99 -4.37 29.31 -13.45
C VAL A 99 -4.76 30.27 -12.34
N THR A 100 -3.96 30.33 -11.28
CA THR A 100 -4.22 31.17 -10.10
C THR A 100 -2.99 31.99 -9.76
N ALA A 101 -3.18 33.28 -9.47
CA ALA A 101 -2.11 34.17 -9.01
C ALA A 101 -1.62 33.74 -7.61
N LEU A 102 -0.31 33.68 -7.41
CA LEU A 102 0.31 33.40 -6.10
C LEU A 102 0.73 34.67 -5.36
N ASP A 103 1.07 35.71 -6.10
CA ASP A 103 1.37 37.06 -5.62
C ASP A 103 0.71 38.10 -6.55
N ASP A 104 0.91 39.39 -6.29
CA ASP A 104 0.42 40.46 -7.18
C ASP A 104 0.99 40.28 -8.59
N THR A 105 0.11 39.92 -9.53
CA THR A 105 0.47 39.44 -10.86
C THR A 105 -0.03 40.42 -11.92
N ILE A 106 0.86 40.77 -12.85
CA ILE A 106 0.55 41.58 -14.04
C ILE A 106 0.64 40.70 -15.27
N ILE A 107 -0.45 40.66 -16.03
CA ILE A 107 -0.55 39.89 -17.27
C ILE A 107 -0.92 40.80 -18.43
N LEU A 108 -0.36 40.50 -19.61
CA LEU A 108 -0.80 41.07 -20.87
C LEU A 108 -1.53 40.00 -21.69
N SER A 109 -2.77 40.28 -22.08
CA SER A 109 -3.59 39.36 -22.89
C SER A 109 -3.49 39.69 -24.38
N LEU A 110 -3.29 38.66 -25.21
CA LEU A 110 -3.31 38.73 -26.67
C LEU A 110 -4.49 37.91 -27.20
N HIS A 111 -5.42 38.58 -27.89
CA HIS A 111 -6.57 37.92 -28.48
C HIS A 111 -6.19 36.92 -29.59
N LYS A 112 -6.95 35.82 -29.70
CA LYS A 112 -6.77 34.72 -30.66
C LYS A 112 -6.48 35.18 -32.08
N SER A 113 -7.27 36.11 -32.60
CA SER A 113 -7.06 36.66 -33.96
C SER A 113 -5.68 37.27 -34.18
N HIS A 114 -5.07 37.91 -33.17
CA HIS A 114 -3.73 38.47 -33.28
C HIS A 114 -2.64 37.41 -33.05
N PHE A 115 -2.91 36.40 -32.23
CA PHE A 115 -2.05 35.23 -32.07
C PHE A 115 -1.95 34.45 -33.39
N GLU A 116 -3.07 34.18 -34.05
CA GLU A 116 -3.12 33.53 -35.37
C GLU A 116 -2.38 34.35 -36.42
N LEU A 117 -2.57 35.68 -36.45
CA LEU A 117 -1.80 36.56 -37.33
C LEU A 117 -0.28 36.44 -37.12
N LEU A 118 0.19 36.37 -35.87
CA LEU A 118 1.60 36.15 -35.57
C LEU A 118 2.10 34.78 -36.03
N LEU A 119 1.31 33.73 -35.83
CA LEU A 119 1.65 32.38 -36.29
C LEU A 119 1.80 32.31 -37.80
N HIS A 120 0.94 33.00 -38.55
CA HIS A 120 0.98 33.00 -40.01
C HIS A 120 2.02 33.96 -40.60
N SER A 121 2.30 35.09 -39.93
CA SER A 121 3.11 36.18 -40.48
C SER A 121 4.55 36.22 -39.97
N SER A 122 4.87 35.50 -38.89
CA SER A 122 6.20 35.49 -38.27
C SER A 122 6.71 34.06 -38.06
N GLN A 123 7.51 33.58 -39.03
CA GLN A 123 8.19 32.28 -38.92
C GLN A 123 9.02 32.14 -37.63
N PRO A 124 9.79 33.16 -37.17
CA PRO A 124 10.51 33.08 -35.90
C PRO A 124 9.60 32.83 -34.69
N PHE A 125 8.41 33.45 -34.67
CA PHE A 125 7.43 33.27 -33.61
C PHE A 125 6.87 31.84 -33.59
N ALA A 126 6.46 31.31 -34.75
CA ALA A 126 5.95 29.95 -34.86
C ALA A 126 7.00 28.90 -34.43
N ILE A 127 8.25 29.04 -34.91
CA ILE A 127 9.36 28.16 -34.50
C ILE A 127 9.62 28.27 -33.00
N ARG A 128 9.58 29.49 -32.44
CA ARG A 128 9.78 29.71 -31.00
C ARG A 128 8.69 29.04 -30.17
N LEU A 129 7.43 29.19 -30.56
CA LEU A 129 6.30 28.50 -29.91
C LEU A 129 6.50 26.98 -29.92
N LEU A 130 6.81 26.40 -31.09
CA LEU A 130 7.07 24.97 -31.23
C LEU A 130 8.23 24.51 -30.34
N THR A 131 9.29 25.32 -30.24
CA THR A 131 10.45 25.03 -29.41
C THR A 131 10.07 25.00 -27.92
N VAL A 132 9.33 26.01 -27.45
CA VAL A 132 8.87 26.07 -26.06
C VAL A 132 7.94 24.91 -25.73
N LEU A 133 6.96 24.62 -26.59
CA LEU A 133 6.05 23.49 -26.41
C LEU A 133 6.79 22.15 -26.39
N SER A 134 7.81 21.98 -27.25
CA SER A 134 8.64 20.78 -27.27
C SER A 134 9.44 20.60 -25.98
N VAL A 135 9.97 21.68 -25.41
CA VAL A 135 10.67 21.66 -24.12
C VAL A 135 9.70 21.29 -22.99
N ARG A 136 8.52 21.94 -22.94
CA ARG A 136 7.48 21.64 -21.95
C ARG A 136 7.01 20.19 -22.04
N LEU A 137 6.79 19.66 -23.24
CA LEU A 137 6.41 18.27 -23.47
C LEU A 137 7.48 17.29 -22.99
N ARG A 138 8.76 17.54 -23.30
CA ARG A 138 9.86 16.70 -22.81
C ARG A 138 9.95 16.70 -21.28
N ALA A 139 9.81 17.86 -20.64
CA ALA A 139 9.81 17.96 -19.19
C ALA A 139 8.66 17.15 -18.56
N LEU A 140 7.45 17.24 -19.14
CA LEU A 140 6.29 16.44 -18.75
C LEU A 140 6.53 14.93 -18.88
N ILE A 141 7.08 14.47 -20.01
CA ILE A 141 7.40 13.06 -20.23
C ILE A 141 8.42 12.56 -19.19
N HIS A 142 9.48 13.33 -18.93
CA HIS A 142 10.48 12.98 -17.90
C HIS A 142 9.88 12.94 -16.49
N HIS A 143 9.03 13.90 -16.13
CA HIS A 143 8.36 13.92 -14.83
C HIS A 143 7.51 12.66 -14.63
N PHE A 144 6.65 12.32 -15.60
CA PHE A 144 5.80 11.13 -15.52
C PHE A 144 6.60 9.83 -15.45
N ALA A 145 7.69 9.69 -16.20
CA ALA A 145 8.56 8.52 -16.13
C ALA A 145 9.13 8.34 -14.71
N SER A 146 9.69 9.42 -14.14
CA SER A 146 10.26 9.40 -12.78
C SER A 146 9.23 9.11 -11.69
N GLU A 147 8.02 9.67 -11.81
CA GLU A 147 6.96 9.46 -10.83
C GLU A 147 6.43 8.03 -10.86
N THR A 148 6.36 7.42 -12.04
CA THR A 148 5.95 6.02 -12.22
C THR A 148 6.98 5.06 -11.62
N GLU A 149 8.27 5.30 -11.85
CA GLU A 149 9.36 4.55 -11.22
C GLU A 149 9.33 4.68 -9.70
N ARG A 150 9.11 5.89 -9.18
CA ARG A 150 9.00 6.16 -7.73
C ARG A 150 7.86 5.35 -7.09
N LYS A 151 6.67 5.38 -7.70
CA LYS A 151 5.50 4.61 -7.23
C LYS A 151 5.75 3.10 -7.29
N ALA A 152 6.41 2.62 -8.35
CA ALA A 152 6.76 1.21 -8.47
C ALA A 152 7.76 0.76 -7.39
N LEU A 153 8.75 1.60 -7.08
CA LEU A 153 9.72 1.32 -6.02
C LEU A 153 9.06 1.29 -4.63
N GLU A 154 8.19 2.26 -4.33
CA GLU A 154 7.42 2.31 -3.08
C GLU A 154 6.56 1.05 -2.90
N ALA A 155 5.85 0.62 -3.96
CA ALA A 155 5.06 -0.59 -3.94
C ALA A 155 5.91 -1.85 -3.67
N ARG A 156 7.12 -1.93 -4.25
CA ARG A 156 8.05 -3.05 -4.00
C ARG A 156 8.56 -3.08 -2.56
N ILE A 157 8.85 -1.91 -1.98
CA ILE A 157 9.25 -1.81 -0.57
C ILE A 157 8.13 -2.30 0.36
N GLU A 158 6.88 -1.89 0.10
CA GLU A 158 5.74 -2.34 0.91
C GLU A 158 5.46 -3.84 0.79
N LEU A 159 5.60 -4.41 -0.42
CA LEU A 159 5.51 -5.87 -0.60
C LEU A 159 6.58 -6.59 0.23
N SER A 160 7.83 -6.12 0.16
CA SER A 160 8.92 -6.72 0.93
C SER A 160 8.66 -6.64 2.45
N LYS A 161 8.14 -5.52 2.97
CA LYS A 161 7.78 -5.42 4.40
C LYS A 161 6.73 -6.47 4.81
N ARG A 162 5.73 -6.72 3.97
CA ARG A 162 4.70 -7.73 4.23
C ARG A 162 5.29 -9.15 4.25
N GLU A 163 6.20 -9.47 3.34
CA GLU A 163 6.90 -10.75 3.34
C GLU A 163 7.69 -10.97 4.64
N HIS A 164 8.44 -9.96 5.10
CA HIS A 164 9.19 -10.03 6.36
C HIS A 164 8.26 -10.21 7.58
N LEU A 165 7.09 -9.57 7.60
CA LEU A 165 6.09 -9.76 8.66
C LEU A 165 5.52 -11.18 8.66
N ILE A 166 5.23 -11.75 7.49
CA ILE A 166 4.77 -13.14 7.36
C ILE A 166 5.86 -14.09 7.88
N GLU A 167 7.12 -13.86 7.51
CA GLU A 167 8.23 -14.70 7.98
C GLU A 167 8.44 -14.60 9.50
N ALA A 168 8.36 -13.39 10.07
CA ALA A 168 8.43 -13.19 11.51
C ALA A 168 7.28 -13.91 12.24
N THR A 169 6.06 -13.83 11.70
CA THR A 169 4.88 -14.53 12.24
C THR A 169 5.07 -16.05 12.19
N LYS A 170 5.64 -16.57 11.10
CA LYS A 170 5.96 -17.99 10.95
C LYS A 170 6.99 -18.45 11.99
N LYS A 171 8.04 -17.65 12.25
CA LYS A 171 9.08 -17.94 13.25
C LYS A 171 8.53 -17.92 14.68
N LEU A 172 7.61 -17.00 14.99
CA LEU A 172 6.91 -16.97 16.27
C LEU A 172 6.07 -18.25 16.47
N ASN A 173 5.30 -18.66 15.45
CA ASN A 173 4.53 -19.90 15.53
C ASN A 173 5.41 -21.16 15.64
N SER A 174 6.59 -21.19 15.02
CA SER A 174 7.52 -22.33 15.18
C SER A 174 8.20 -22.41 16.55
N THR A 175 8.18 -21.33 17.34
CA THR A 175 8.67 -21.35 18.74
C THR A 175 7.59 -21.87 19.70
N LEU A 176 6.37 -22.12 19.21
CA LEU A 176 5.19 -22.59 19.94
C LEU A 176 4.70 -23.95 19.42
N ASP A 177 5.58 -24.82 18.92
CA ASP A 177 5.16 -26.18 18.57
C ASP A 177 4.98 -27.03 19.84
N LEU A 178 3.81 -26.84 20.47
CA LEU A 178 3.35 -27.60 21.62
C LEU A 178 3.47 -29.12 21.38
N GLU A 179 3.30 -29.58 20.14
CA GLU A 179 3.40 -30.99 19.80
C GLU A 179 4.84 -31.49 19.94
N MET A 180 5.82 -30.73 19.44
CA MET A 180 7.24 -31.04 19.60
C MET A 180 7.67 -31.04 21.08
N LEU A 181 7.23 -30.05 21.86
CA LEU A 181 7.54 -29.99 23.28
C LEU A 181 6.94 -31.17 24.06
N LEU A 182 5.66 -31.49 23.81
CA LEU A 182 4.99 -32.62 24.46
C LEU A 182 5.65 -33.95 24.08
N GLN A 183 6.13 -34.10 22.84
CA GLN A 183 6.87 -35.29 22.42
C GLN A 183 8.17 -35.45 23.21
N ILE A 184 8.95 -34.38 23.37
CA ILE A 184 10.20 -34.40 24.15
C ILE A 184 9.93 -34.74 25.62
N ILE A 185 8.90 -34.14 26.22
CA ILE A 185 8.54 -34.41 27.62
C ILE A 185 8.09 -35.86 27.78
N LEU A 186 7.28 -36.37 26.85
CA LEU A 186 6.82 -37.76 26.85
C LEU A 186 8.02 -38.73 26.74
N ASP A 187 8.98 -38.43 25.87
CA ASP A 187 10.19 -39.24 25.71
C ASP A 187 10.99 -39.33 27.01
N ILE A 188 11.24 -38.19 27.66
CA ILE A 188 11.96 -38.12 28.94
C ILE A 188 11.19 -38.88 30.03
N ALA A 189 9.87 -38.70 30.12
CA ALA A 189 9.05 -39.36 31.11
C ALA A 189 9.05 -40.88 30.95
N LEU A 190 8.97 -41.39 29.71
CA LEU A 190 9.03 -42.82 29.41
C LEU A 190 10.38 -43.42 29.78
N ASP A 191 11.48 -42.72 29.49
CA ASP A 191 12.83 -43.17 29.87
C ASP A 191 12.98 -43.27 31.39
N MET A 192 12.42 -42.32 32.14
CA MET A 192 12.48 -42.29 33.61
C MET A 192 11.68 -43.40 34.28
N VAL A 193 10.51 -43.76 33.72
CA VAL A 193 9.65 -44.82 34.27
C VAL A 193 9.91 -46.18 33.63
N HIS A 194 10.88 -46.27 32.71
CA HIS A 194 11.18 -47.44 31.90
C HIS A 194 9.93 -47.99 31.17
N GLY A 195 9.14 -47.07 30.60
CA GLY A 195 7.89 -47.39 29.90
C GLY A 195 8.08 -47.67 28.41
N ASP A 196 7.45 -48.73 27.90
CA ASP A 196 7.53 -49.11 26.48
C ASP A 196 6.73 -48.18 25.55
N ARG A 197 5.65 -47.57 26.06
CA ARG A 197 4.68 -46.77 25.30
C ARG A 197 4.08 -45.67 26.17
N GLY A 198 3.68 -44.57 25.55
CA GLY A 198 2.97 -43.50 26.25
C GLY A 198 2.18 -42.59 25.33
N THR A 199 1.18 -41.93 25.89
CA THR A 199 0.29 -41.00 25.17
C THR A 199 0.01 -39.81 26.06
N VAL A 200 0.08 -38.60 25.50
CA VAL A 200 -0.43 -37.38 26.15
C VAL A 200 -1.79 -37.07 25.57
N TYR A 201 -2.79 -36.95 26.44
CA TYR A 201 -4.13 -36.52 26.09
C TYR A 201 -4.29 -35.04 26.41
N LEU A 202 -5.11 -34.34 25.64
CA LEU A 202 -5.58 -32.98 25.94
C LEU A 202 -7.10 -32.97 25.98
N PHE A 203 -7.66 -32.23 26.93
CA PHE A 203 -9.10 -32.08 27.06
C PHE A 203 -9.64 -31.00 26.13
N ASP A 204 -10.64 -31.33 25.32
CA ASP A 204 -11.41 -30.38 24.52
C ASP A 204 -12.70 -30.00 25.26
N GLU A 205 -12.70 -28.83 25.90
CA GLU A 205 -13.85 -28.31 26.67
C GLU A 205 -15.12 -28.15 25.83
N ARG A 206 -15.01 -27.92 24.51
CA ARG A 206 -16.18 -27.71 23.65
C ARG A 206 -16.93 -29.00 23.38
N LYS A 207 -16.19 -30.11 23.33
CA LYS A 207 -16.73 -31.44 23.02
C LYS A 207 -16.91 -32.32 24.25
N GLY A 208 -16.24 -31.99 25.35
CA GLY A 208 -16.27 -32.79 26.57
C GLY A 208 -15.49 -34.11 26.44
N GLU A 209 -14.46 -34.15 25.59
CA GLU A 209 -13.68 -35.35 25.30
C GLU A 209 -12.17 -35.09 25.42
N PHE A 210 -11.42 -36.14 25.74
CA PHE A 210 -9.96 -36.17 25.66
C PHE A 210 -9.55 -36.69 24.29
N TRP A 211 -8.53 -36.07 23.69
CA TRP A 211 -7.95 -36.53 22.43
C TRP A 211 -6.43 -36.68 22.57
N ALA A 212 -5.88 -37.71 21.96
CA ALA A 212 -4.44 -37.96 21.98
C ALA A 212 -3.70 -36.90 21.13
N LYS A 213 -2.86 -36.09 21.79
CA LYS A 213 -2.07 -35.03 21.15
C LYS A 213 -0.72 -35.55 20.65
N VAL A 214 -0.05 -36.37 21.44
CA VAL A 214 1.19 -37.09 21.07
C VAL A 214 1.14 -38.51 21.60
N ALA A 215 1.72 -39.46 20.87
CA ALA A 215 1.80 -40.86 21.31
C ALA A 215 3.09 -41.52 20.79
N LYS A 216 3.73 -42.33 21.63
CA LYS A 216 4.96 -43.06 21.33
C LYS A 216 4.74 -44.56 21.44
N GLY A 217 5.34 -45.31 20.50
CA GLY A 217 5.34 -46.77 20.48
C GLY A 217 4.06 -47.41 19.92
N LEU A 218 3.16 -46.62 19.32
CA LEU A 218 1.96 -47.08 18.60
C LEU A 218 2.17 -47.22 17.08
N GLU A 219 3.44 -47.36 16.65
CA GLU A 219 3.84 -47.40 15.24
C GLU A 219 3.29 -48.66 14.56
N GLY A 220 2.46 -48.48 13.53
CA GLY A 220 1.73 -49.56 12.83
C GLY A 220 0.34 -49.16 12.31
N ASN A 221 -0.22 -48.03 12.77
CA ASN A 221 -1.42 -47.41 12.21
C ASN A 221 -1.33 -45.89 12.38
N GLU A 222 -0.95 -45.15 11.32
CA GLU A 222 -0.77 -43.69 11.31
C GLU A 222 -2.04 -42.86 11.62
N ARG A 223 -3.14 -43.46 12.07
CA ARG A 223 -4.43 -42.77 12.25
C ARG A 223 -5.29 -43.28 13.41
N VAL A 224 -4.71 -43.75 14.50
CA VAL A 224 -5.52 -43.95 15.71
C VAL A 224 -5.76 -42.60 16.37
N LYS A 225 -6.78 -41.87 15.89
CA LYS A 225 -7.34 -40.73 16.62
C LYS A 225 -8.07 -41.29 17.84
N ILE A 226 -7.36 -41.41 18.95
CA ILE A 226 -7.94 -41.89 20.21
C ILE A 226 -8.73 -40.72 20.81
N HIS A 227 -10.06 -40.83 20.76
CA HIS A 227 -10.99 -39.94 21.46
C HIS A 227 -11.58 -40.72 22.64
N LEU A 228 -11.57 -40.12 23.82
CA LEU A 228 -12.08 -40.71 25.06
C LEU A 228 -13.06 -39.73 25.70
N GLY A 229 -14.27 -40.19 26.01
CA GLY A 229 -15.19 -39.44 26.86
C GLY A 229 -14.70 -39.34 28.31
N MET A 230 -15.28 -38.42 29.07
CA MET A 230 -15.11 -38.35 30.52
C MET A 230 -15.45 -39.70 31.18
N GLY A 231 -14.55 -40.22 32.03
CA GLY A 231 -14.72 -41.51 32.70
C GLY A 231 -14.47 -42.74 31.82
N GLN A 232 -14.20 -42.58 30.52
CA GLN A 232 -14.00 -43.68 29.59
C GLN A 232 -12.52 -44.12 29.58
N GLY A 233 -12.28 -45.40 29.85
CA GLY A 233 -10.92 -45.93 29.91
C GLY A 233 -10.13 -45.42 31.12
N ILE A 234 -8.86 -45.78 31.21
CA ILE A 234 -7.99 -45.32 32.30
C ILE A 234 -7.79 -43.79 32.23
N ALA A 235 -7.41 -43.27 31.07
CA ALA A 235 -7.13 -41.84 30.91
C ALA A 235 -8.38 -40.96 31.09
N GLY A 236 -9.54 -41.36 30.57
CA GLY A 236 -10.78 -40.61 30.78
C GLY A 236 -11.24 -40.62 32.25
N TYR A 237 -10.98 -41.70 32.98
CA TYR A 237 -11.24 -41.76 34.43
C TYR A 237 -10.30 -40.84 35.22
N VAL A 238 -8.99 -40.87 34.95
CA VAL A 238 -8.01 -39.98 35.58
C VAL A 238 -8.31 -38.52 35.28
N GLY A 239 -8.67 -38.20 34.03
CA GLY A 239 -9.06 -36.85 33.64
C GLY A 239 -10.34 -36.35 34.31
N ALA A 240 -11.28 -37.25 34.63
CA ALA A 240 -12.53 -36.90 35.31
C ALA A 240 -12.37 -36.74 36.83
N THR A 241 -11.55 -37.59 37.45
CA THR A 241 -11.38 -37.64 38.92
C THR A 241 -10.23 -36.77 39.42
N GLY A 242 -9.17 -36.64 38.63
CA GLY A 242 -7.91 -36.02 39.03
C GLY A 242 -7.00 -36.91 39.87
N ASP A 243 -7.30 -38.20 39.99
CA ASP A 243 -6.52 -39.16 40.76
C ASP A 243 -5.45 -39.82 39.88
N THR A 244 -4.22 -39.94 40.40
CA THR A 244 -3.17 -40.73 39.76
C THR A 244 -3.41 -42.21 40.00
N ILE A 245 -3.29 -43.02 38.95
CA ILE A 245 -3.52 -44.47 39.03
C ILE A 245 -2.28 -45.22 38.55
N ASN A 246 -1.86 -46.19 39.35
CA ASN A 246 -0.85 -47.17 39.01
C ASN A 246 -1.50 -48.56 38.99
N ILE A 247 -1.50 -49.21 37.82
CA ILE A 247 -2.12 -50.50 37.56
C ILE A 247 -1.02 -51.51 37.23
N PRO A 248 -0.74 -52.49 38.11
CA PRO A 248 0.27 -53.51 37.85
C PRO A 248 -0.09 -54.51 36.75
N ASP A 249 -1.38 -54.80 36.56
CA ASP A 249 -1.91 -55.63 35.46
C ASP A 249 -3.14 -54.98 34.82
N ALA A 250 -2.98 -54.47 33.60
CA ALA A 250 -4.02 -53.78 32.85
C ALA A 250 -5.23 -54.67 32.57
N TYR A 251 -5.04 -55.96 32.30
CA TYR A 251 -6.14 -56.87 31.95
C TYR A 251 -7.00 -57.28 33.14
N LEU A 252 -6.56 -57.00 34.37
CA LEU A 252 -7.34 -57.21 35.59
C LEU A 252 -8.16 -55.98 35.99
N ASP A 253 -7.87 -54.80 35.42
CA ASP A 253 -8.60 -53.58 35.73
C ASP A 253 -9.86 -53.46 34.85
N PRO A 254 -11.07 -53.36 35.43
CA PRO A 254 -12.32 -53.30 34.66
C PRO A 254 -12.45 -52.04 33.80
N ARG A 255 -11.64 -51.00 34.05
CA ARG A 255 -11.63 -49.75 33.27
C ARG A 255 -10.73 -49.85 32.04
N PHE A 256 -9.88 -50.87 31.92
CA PHE A 256 -9.00 -51.02 30.77
C PHE A 256 -9.76 -51.55 29.54
N SER A 257 -9.56 -50.89 28.39
CA SER A 257 -10.06 -51.39 27.10
C SER A 257 -8.93 -52.04 26.30
N PRO A 258 -9.06 -53.32 25.90
CA PRO A 258 -8.04 -54.03 25.12
C PRO A 258 -8.12 -53.77 23.60
N ASP A 259 -8.98 -52.86 23.11
CA ASP A 259 -9.23 -52.70 21.67
C ASP A 259 -7.99 -52.20 20.88
N VAL A 260 -7.20 -51.32 21.50
CA VAL A 260 -5.93 -50.85 20.93
C VAL A 260 -4.86 -51.95 20.95
N ASP A 261 -4.79 -52.73 22.02
CA ASP A 261 -3.89 -53.89 22.13
C ASP A 261 -4.20 -54.93 21.05
N LYS A 262 -5.49 -55.28 20.87
CA LYS A 262 -5.94 -56.23 19.84
C LYS A 262 -5.58 -55.78 18.42
N SER A 263 -5.71 -54.47 18.14
CA SER A 263 -5.45 -53.93 16.80
C SER A 263 -3.96 -53.72 16.50
N THR A 264 -3.14 -53.49 17.54
CA THR A 264 -1.69 -53.29 17.39
C THR A 264 -0.86 -54.55 17.63
N GLY A 265 -1.48 -55.63 18.13
CA GLY A 265 -0.79 -56.86 18.51
C GLY A 265 0.06 -56.73 19.77
N TYR A 266 0.00 -55.60 20.46
CA TYR A 266 0.70 -55.36 21.71
C TYR A 266 -0.13 -55.84 22.90
N ARG A 267 0.54 -56.19 23.99
CA ARG A 267 -0.11 -56.53 25.26
C ARG A 267 0.40 -55.59 26.35
N THR A 268 -0.47 -54.69 26.76
CA THR A 268 -0.24 -53.79 27.89
C THR A 268 -0.20 -54.60 29.17
N LYS A 269 0.94 -54.55 29.86
CA LYS A 269 1.15 -55.22 31.15
C LYS A 269 0.71 -54.32 32.29
N SER A 270 1.34 -53.17 32.45
CA SER A 270 1.07 -52.21 33.52
C SER A 270 0.78 -50.83 32.95
N ILE A 271 0.03 -50.01 33.69
CA ILE A 271 -0.33 -48.64 33.29
C ILE A 271 -0.10 -47.70 34.47
N LEU A 272 0.64 -46.62 34.22
CA LEU A 272 0.67 -45.45 35.09
C LEU A 272 -0.03 -44.29 34.35
N CYS A 273 -1.03 -43.68 34.96
CA CYS A 273 -1.76 -42.57 34.37
C CYS A 273 -1.92 -41.44 35.40
N MET A 274 -1.57 -40.23 34.99
CA MET A 274 -1.54 -39.04 35.83
C MET A 274 -2.27 -37.89 35.12
N PRO A 275 -3.01 -37.04 35.86
CA PRO A 275 -3.64 -35.87 35.26
C PRO A 275 -2.61 -34.78 35.00
N MET A 276 -2.70 -34.14 33.85
CA MET A 276 -1.94 -32.94 33.54
C MET A 276 -2.74 -31.72 33.99
N ARG A 277 -2.11 -30.88 34.82
CA ARG A 277 -2.73 -29.67 35.36
C ARG A 277 -2.03 -28.43 34.83
N ASN A 278 -2.79 -27.37 34.59
CA ASN A 278 -2.23 -26.05 34.34
C ASN A 278 -1.75 -25.39 35.64
N ASN A 279 -1.19 -24.19 35.53
CA ASN A 279 -0.68 -23.42 36.69
C ASN A 279 -1.78 -23.07 37.72
N ASP A 280 -3.05 -23.07 37.32
CA ASP A 280 -4.20 -22.81 38.19
C ASP A 280 -4.73 -24.09 38.86
N GLY A 281 -4.08 -25.24 38.63
CA GLY A 281 -4.47 -26.54 39.18
C GLY A 281 -5.63 -27.23 38.44
N LYS A 282 -6.15 -26.62 37.36
CA LYS A 282 -7.20 -27.19 36.51
C LYS A 282 -6.64 -28.33 35.66
N ILE A 283 -7.37 -29.44 35.57
CA ILE A 283 -7.02 -30.56 34.69
C ILE A 283 -7.21 -30.13 33.23
N ILE A 284 -6.17 -30.30 32.42
CA ILE A 284 -6.13 -29.94 31.00
C ILE A 284 -5.83 -31.12 30.09
N GLY A 285 -5.48 -32.28 30.66
CA GLY A 285 -5.11 -33.50 29.94
C GLY A 285 -4.92 -34.68 30.86
#